data_AF-A0A378W6A9-F1
#
_entry.id   AF-A0A378W6A9-F1
#
_cell.length_a   1.000
_cell.length_b   1.000
_cell.length_c   1.000
_cell.angle_alpha   90.00
_cell.angle_beta   90.00
_cell.angle_gamma   90.00
#
_symmetry.space_group_name_H-M   'P 1'
#
loop_
_entity.id
_entity.type
_entity.pdbx_description
1 polymer ?
#
loop_
_entity_poly.entity_id
_entity_poly.type
_entity_poly.pdbx_seq_one_letter_code
_entity_poly.pdbx_strand_id
1 'polypeptide(L)'
;MVRVTVLFSVALAVLTACGGSPTQDSAEDPDSAGHVVSQAPLDNLVPALREASAEAKTMTYASRNGVNDAVSHVTGTVFVPKGNPPADGFPIVALGHRTTGTSADCAPSLSPDLRGEASTVVALLNAGYVVTVPDYQGLGQPAKPDDYDFHPYLDSTTAGYNMIDAVRAARTMVDRTSTSWAALGAREGGQAAWAANELIDNYGYDLNLIATASLAPMANLDGLADAAMAGTLNTDQKLAYVAYLAALKDQYYYDFELDDYRRGAAQENWDVLLSCNDAAQRISSAEKLSADDLRPAGPEALKTLRGYLQKTNLPQGPTKAPMYVIYAGKDSVIPAASTERALAEACKMGDGIQIAFWPESTREQVEPVAALGWLNDRMKSIPAADDCPAFTAAHPR
;
A
#
# COMPACT_ATOMS: atom_id res chain seq x y z
N MET A 1 -74.76 -48.35 1.59
CA MET A 1 -73.94 -49.44 1.01
C MET A 1 -73.67 -49.10 -0.45
N VAL A 2 -72.60 -49.66 -1.01
CA VAL A 2 -72.02 -49.44 -2.35
C VAL A 2 -70.86 -48.44 -2.35
N ARG A 3 -69.66 -49.02 -2.21
CA ARG A 3 -68.36 -48.45 -2.61
C ARG A 3 -68.32 -48.39 -4.14
N VAL A 4 -67.91 -47.27 -4.72
CA VAL A 4 -67.51 -47.20 -6.13
C VAL A 4 -66.09 -46.66 -6.19
N THR A 5 -65.19 -47.56 -6.57
CA THR A 5 -63.79 -47.34 -6.89
C THR A 5 -63.71 -46.71 -8.27
N VAL A 6 -63.03 -45.57 -8.43
CA VAL A 6 -62.68 -45.02 -9.75
C VAL A 6 -61.17 -45.12 -9.93
N LEU A 7 -60.77 -45.93 -10.92
CA LEU A 7 -59.40 -46.04 -11.41
C LEU A 7 -58.97 -44.73 -12.07
N PHE A 8 -57.80 -44.21 -11.70
CA PHE A 8 -57.06 -43.25 -12.53
C PHE A 8 -55.83 -43.95 -13.11
N SER A 9 -55.84 -44.09 -14.44
CA SER A 9 -54.70 -44.57 -15.23
C SER A 9 -53.61 -43.50 -15.26
N VAL A 10 -52.42 -43.83 -14.74
CA VAL A 10 -51.22 -42.98 -14.85
C VAL A 10 -50.50 -43.37 -16.14
N ALA A 11 -50.46 -42.45 -17.10
CA ALA A 11 -49.61 -42.56 -18.28
C ALA A 11 -48.18 -42.16 -17.92
N LEU A 12 -47.24 -43.10 -18.03
CA LEU A 12 -45.82 -42.89 -17.78
C LEU A 12 -45.16 -42.34 -19.07
N ALA A 13 -44.90 -41.04 -19.12
CA ALA A 13 -44.10 -40.44 -20.19
C ALA A 13 -42.60 -40.53 -19.83
N VAL A 14 -41.87 -41.38 -20.55
CA VAL A 14 -40.42 -41.48 -20.46
C VAL A 14 -39.82 -40.34 -21.30
N LEU A 15 -39.35 -39.29 -20.63
CA LEU A 15 -38.54 -38.24 -21.25
C LEU A 15 -37.07 -38.63 -21.13
N THR A 16 -36.47 -38.96 -22.27
CA THR A 16 -35.03 -39.17 -22.46
C THR A 16 -34.27 -37.89 -22.13
N ALA A 17 -33.42 -37.95 -21.11
CA ALA A 17 -32.48 -36.90 -20.75
C ALA A 17 -31.35 -36.83 -21.78
N CYS A 18 -31.31 -35.75 -22.57
CA CYS A 18 -30.09 -35.33 -23.25
C CYS A 18 -29.19 -34.64 -22.22
N GLY A 19 -28.17 -35.34 -21.74
CA GLY A 19 -27.09 -34.77 -20.94
C GLY A 19 -26.26 -33.82 -21.80
N GLY A 20 -26.56 -32.52 -21.71
CA GLY A 20 -25.62 -31.45 -22.02
C GLY A 20 -25.15 -30.87 -20.70
N SER A 21 -23.95 -31.22 -20.26
CA SER A 21 -23.28 -30.48 -19.20
C SER A 21 -23.10 -29.04 -19.69
N PRO A 22 -23.62 -28.01 -19.01
CA PRO A 22 -23.24 -26.66 -19.34
C PRO A 22 -21.75 -26.54 -18.99
N THR A 23 -20.91 -26.33 -19.99
CA THR A 23 -19.59 -25.74 -19.79
C THR A 23 -19.82 -24.37 -19.18
N GLN A 24 -19.78 -24.32 -17.85
CA GLN A 24 -19.68 -23.09 -17.10
C GLN A 24 -18.26 -22.57 -17.33
N ASP A 25 -18.05 -21.90 -18.47
CA ASP A 25 -17.04 -20.84 -18.51
C ASP A 25 -17.55 -19.79 -17.52
N SER A 26 -17.17 -19.94 -16.25
CA SER A 26 -17.32 -18.86 -15.29
C SER A 26 -16.40 -17.75 -15.80
N ALA A 27 -16.97 -16.80 -16.55
CA ALA A 27 -16.30 -15.54 -16.82
C ALA A 27 -15.80 -15.03 -15.46
N GLU A 28 -14.49 -14.91 -15.32
CA GLU A 28 -13.85 -14.45 -14.10
C GLU A 28 -14.44 -13.08 -13.75
N ASP A 29 -14.85 -12.89 -12.49
CA ASP A 29 -15.49 -11.66 -12.05
C ASP A 29 -14.47 -10.50 -12.23
N PRO A 30 -14.75 -9.50 -13.08
CA PRO A 30 -13.80 -8.42 -13.33
C PRO A 30 -13.54 -7.54 -12.10
N ASP A 31 -14.39 -7.63 -11.08
CA ASP A 31 -14.26 -6.93 -9.80
C ASP A 31 -13.62 -7.82 -8.71
N SER A 32 -13.11 -9.01 -9.09
CA SER A 32 -12.36 -9.87 -8.19
C SER A 32 -10.97 -9.32 -7.90
N ALA A 33 -10.55 -9.42 -6.64
CA ALA A 33 -9.30 -8.84 -6.15
C ALA A 33 -8.08 -9.39 -6.92
N GLY A 34 -7.29 -8.50 -7.53
CA GLY A 34 -6.15 -8.84 -8.36
C GLY A 34 -6.46 -9.11 -9.83
N HIS A 35 -7.73 -9.03 -10.26
CA HIS A 35 -8.09 -9.22 -11.67
C HIS A 35 -7.51 -8.10 -12.54
N VAL A 36 -6.83 -8.47 -13.63
CA VAL A 36 -6.22 -7.51 -14.57
C VAL A 36 -7.27 -7.05 -15.57
N VAL A 37 -7.71 -5.81 -15.41
CA VAL A 37 -8.68 -5.16 -16.30
C VAL A 37 -8.03 -4.74 -17.61
N SER A 38 -6.80 -4.25 -17.56
CA SER A 38 -6.03 -3.89 -18.75
C SER A 38 -4.53 -3.94 -18.48
N GLN A 39 -3.75 -4.12 -19.54
CA GLN A 39 -2.29 -4.06 -19.49
C GLN A 39 -1.73 -3.48 -20.80
N ALA A 40 -0.58 -2.83 -20.74
CA ALA A 40 0.13 -2.31 -21.90
C ALA A 40 1.66 -2.39 -21.71
N PRO A 41 2.47 -2.46 -22.78
CA PRO A 41 3.91 -2.29 -22.68
C PRO A 41 4.30 -0.94 -22.06
N LEU A 42 5.34 -0.92 -21.24
CA LEU A 42 5.89 0.30 -20.64
C LEU A 42 7.24 0.64 -21.26
N ASP A 43 7.22 1.51 -22.28
CA ASP A 43 8.43 1.85 -23.05
C ASP A 43 9.16 3.11 -22.54
N ASN A 44 8.42 4.01 -21.89
CA ASN A 44 8.93 5.28 -21.37
C ASN A 44 9.66 5.07 -20.05
N LEU A 45 10.87 4.51 -20.11
CA LEU A 45 11.71 4.20 -18.96
C LEU A 45 13.10 4.85 -19.09
N VAL A 46 13.72 5.16 -17.96
CA VAL A 46 15.15 5.49 -17.91
C VAL A 46 16.00 4.31 -18.41
N PRO A 47 17.16 4.55 -19.05
CA PRO A 47 17.98 3.49 -19.66
C PRO A 47 18.31 2.33 -18.72
N ALA A 48 18.73 2.62 -17.48
CA ALA A 48 19.10 1.59 -16.51
C ALA A 48 17.97 0.59 -16.23
N LEU A 49 16.72 1.07 -16.13
CA LEU A 49 15.56 0.22 -15.86
C LEU A 49 15.15 -0.59 -17.10
N ARG A 50 15.20 0.02 -18.29
CA ARG A 50 15.01 -0.69 -19.57
C ARG A 50 16.04 -1.79 -19.77
N GLU A 51 17.30 -1.52 -19.43
CA GLU A 51 18.41 -2.46 -19.57
C GLU A 51 18.37 -3.59 -18.53
N ALA A 52 17.84 -3.37 -17.33
CA ALA A 52 17.71 -4.40 -16.31
C ALA A 52 16.53 -5.35 -16.57
N SER A 53 15.46 -4.86 -17.21
CA SER A 53 14.21 -5.61 -17.42
C SER A 53 14.26 -6.48 -18.67
N ALA A 54 13.68 -7.68 -18.61
CA ALA A 54 13.33 -8.48 -19.79
C ALA A 54 12.03 -7.99 -20.41
N GLU A 55 11.08 -7.57 -19.56
CA GLU A 55 9.78 -7.04 -19.94
C GLU A 55 9.34 -6.00 -18.90
N ALA A 56 8.63 -4.97 -19.35
CA ALA A 56 8.01 -3.97 -18.49
C ALA A 56 6.59 -3.68 -18.99
N LYS A 57 5.60 -3.72 -18.10
CA LYS A 57 4.19 -3.47 -18.41
C LYS A 57 3.60 -2.47 -17.41
N THR A 58 2.62 -1.72 -17.87
CA THR A 58 1.62 -1.09 -16.98
C THR A 58 0.40 -2.01 -16.87
N MET A 59 -0.36 -1.85 -15.79
CA MET A 59 -1.63 -2.54 -15.58
C MET A 59 -2.67 -1.65 -14.91
N THR A 60 -3.94 -1.97 -15.13
CA THR A 60 -5.05 -1.63 -14.22
C THR A 60 -5.56 -2.95 -13.63
N TYR A 61 -5.62 -3.05 -12.31
CA TYR A 61 -6.12 -4.23 -11.60
C TYR A 61 -7.20 -3.85 -10.58
N ALA A 62 -8.16 -4.75 -10.37
CA ALA A 62 -9.18 -4.58 -9.34
C ALA A 62 -8.59 -4.84 -7.94
N SER A 63 -8.98 -4.02 -6.98
CA SER A 63 -8.59 -4.06 -5.57
C SER A 63 -9.76 -3.59 -4.69
N ARG A 64 -9.48 -3.20 -3.45
CA ARG A 64 -10.49 -2.80 -2.46
C ARG A 64 -10.08 -1.52 -1.76
N ASN A 65 -11.07 -0.67 -1.52
CA ASN A 65 -10.95 0.50 -0.66
C ASN A 65 -11.17 0.07 0.81
N GLY A 66 -10.16 0.26 1.67
CA GLY A 66 -10.21 -0.10 3.08
C GLY A 66 -11.13 0.76 3.96
N VAL A 67 -11.64 1.88 3.43
CA VAL A 67 -12.56 2.79 4.13
C VAL A 67 -14.01 2.32 4.05
N ASN A 68 -14.41 1.75 2.90
CA ASN A 68 -15.82 1.43 2.60
C ASN A 68 -16.04 0.09 1.87
N ASP A 69 -15.01 -0.73 1.71
CA ASP A 69 -15.00 -2.03 1.02
C ASP A 69 -15.41 -2.01 -0.46
N ALA A 70 -15.55 -0.82 -1.04
CA ALA A 70 -15.84 -0.66 -2.46
C ALA A 70 -14.72 -1.27 -3.31
N VAL A 71 -15.09 -1.80 -4.47
CA VAL A 71 -14.13 -2.17 -5.51
C VAL A 71 -13.41 -0.89 -5.94
N SER A 72 -12.09 -0.99 -6.09
CA SER A 72 -11.28 0.07 -6.68
C SER A 72 -10.41 -0.48 -7.80
N HIS A 73 -10.15 0.31 -8.82
CA HIS A 73 -9.30 -0.02 -9.96
C HIS A 73 -8.00 0.77 -9.83
N VAL A 74 -6.91 0.05 -9.61
CA VAL A 74 -5.62 0.64 -9.27
C VAL A 74 -4.67 0.42 -10.44
N THR A 75 -3.88 1.44 -10.78
CA THR A 75 -2.81 1.27 -11.77
C THR A 75 -1.52 0.82 -11.11
N GLY A 76 -0.62 0.27 -11.91
CA GLY A 76 0.71 -0.09 -11.45
C GLY A 76 1.58 -0.55 -12.58
N THR A 77 2.80 -0.96 -12.23
CA THR A 77 3.79 -1.46 -13.18
C THR A 77 4.30 -2.83 -12.76
N VAL A 78 4.63 -3.67 -13.74
CA VAL A 78 5.22 -4.99 -13.54
C VAL A 78 6.48 -5.09 -14.38
N PHE A 79 7.59 -5.49 -13.75
CA PHE A 79 8.89 -5.69 -14.38
C PHE A 79 9.33 -7.14 -14.22
N VAL A 80 9.76 -7.74 -15.32
CA VAL A 80 10.24 -9.12 -15.37
C VAL A 80 11.77 -9.13 -15.42
N PRO A 81 12.47 -9.88 -14.56
CA PRO A 81 13.92 -9.93 -14.55
C PRO A 81 14.44 -10.70 -15.78
N LYS A 82 15.69 -10.41 -16.18
CA LYS A 82 16.39 -11.22 -17.18
C LYS A 82 16.81 -12.57 -16.60
N GLY A 83 16.83 -13.58 -17.46
CA GLY A 83 17.24 -14.94 -17.10
C GLY A 83 16.08 -15.92 -17.08
N ASN A 84 16.33 -17.13 -16.60
CA ASN A 84 15.32 -18.18 -16.51
C ASN A 84 14.70 -18.20 -15.10
N PRO A 85 13.38 -18.42 -14.98
CA PRO A 85 12.76 -18.58 -13.67
C PRO A 85 13.33 -19.81 -12.93
N PRO A 86 13.41 -19.77 -11.59
CA PRO A 86 13.56 -20.95 -10.77
C PRO A 86 12.53 -22.04 -11.08
N ALA A 87 12.73 -23.25 -10.53
CA ALA A 87 11.85 -24.39 -10.77
C ALA A 87 10.38 -24.09 -10.40
N ASP A 88 10.17 -23.38 -9.28
CA ASP A 88 8.87 -22.94 -8.75
C ASP A 88 8.40 -21.58 -9.32
N GLY A 89 9.16 -20.98 -10.23
CA GLY A 89 8.85 -19.69 -10.84
C GLY A 89 9.62 -18.51 -10.23
N PHE A 90 9.52 -17.34 -10.85
CA PHE A 90 10.09 -16.11 -10.29
C PHE A 90 9.35 -15.74 -9.00
N PRO A 91 10.06 -15.55 -7.87
CA PRO A 91 9.47 -14.89 -6.71
C PRO A 91 9.13 -13.43 -7.04
N ILE A 92 8.09 -12.91 -6.39
CA ILE A 92 7.62 -11.54 -6.62
C ILE A 92 8.01 -10.65 -5.44
N VAL A 93 8.44 -9.42 -5.74
CA VAL A 93 8.52 -8.34 -4.75
C VAL A 93 7.51 -7.26 -5.12
N ALA A 94 6.56 -7.00 -4.23
CA ALA A 94 5.76 -5.79 -4.29
C ALA A 94 6.57 -4.66 -3.65
N LEU A 95 6.91 -3.65 -4.45
CA LEU A 95 7.62 -2.45 -3.99
C LEU A 95 6.60 -1.33 -3.76
N GLY A 96 6.32 -1.04 -2.50
CA GLY A 96 5.55 0.14 -2.11
C GLY A 96 6.42 1.38 -2.26
N HIS A 97 6.00 2.30 -3.13
CA HIS A 97 6.76 3.53 -3.38
C HIS A 97 6.65 4.52 -2.22
N ARG A 98 7.63 5.43 -2.15
CA ARG A 98 7.58 6.60 -1.26
C ARG A 98 6.46 7.55 -1.66
N THR A 99 6.01 8.42 -0.75
CA THR A 99 4.99 9.43 -1.07
C THR A 99 5.40 10.29 -2.27
N THR A 100 4.62 10.21 -3.35
CA THR A 100 4.83 10.97 -4.59
C THR A 100 3.92 12.20 -4.66
N GLY A 101 2.71 12.12 -4.12
CA GLY A 101 1.70 13.18 -4.14
C GLY A 101 0.31 12.59 -3.86
N THR A 102 -0.74 13.35 -4.16
CA THR A 102 -2.14 12.93 -3.89
C THR A 102 -3.05 12.95 -5.12
N SER A 103 -2.57 13.48 -6.25
CA SER A 103 -3.32 13.55 -7.50
C SER A 103 -2.93 12.42 -8.46
N ALA A 104 -3.84 12.09 -9.38
CA ALA A 104 -3.66 11.05 -10.39
C ALA A 104 -2.31 11.12 -11.15
N ASP A 105 -1.82 12.32 -11.48
CA ASP A 105 -0.55 12.53 -12.20
C ASP A 105 0.71 12.24 -11.36
N CYS A 106 0.54 11.96 -10.06
CA CYS A 106 1.62 11.60 -9.14
C CYS A 106 1.97 10.11 -9.15
N ALA A 107 1.24 9.28 -9.90
CA ALA A 107 1.55 7.86 -10.04
C ALA A 107 3.00 7.62 -10.51
N PRO A 108 3.75 6.71 -9.85
CA PRO A 108 5.02 6.20 -10.36
C PRO A 108 4.94 5.68 -11.80
N SER A 109 3.86 4.99 -12.19
CA SER A 109 3.69 4.42 -13.54
C SER A 109 3.71 5.43 -14.68
N LEU A 110 3.47 6.71 -14.39
CA LEU A 110 3.50 7.81 -15.34
C LEU A 110 4.89 8.47 -15.47
N SER A 111 5.85 8.11 -14.61
CA SER A 111 7.21 8.67 -14.59
C SER A 111 8.27 7.70 -15.14
N PRO A 112 9.21 8.15 -16.01
CA PRO A 112 10.24 7.27 -16.55
C PRO A 112 11.16 6.61 -15.52
N ASP A 113 11.33 7.24 -14.36
CA ASP A 113 12.15 6.79 -13.24
C ASP A 113 11.32 6.26 -12.07
N LEU A 114 10.01 6.06 -12.27
CA LEU A 114 9.05 5.67 -11.25
C LEU A 114 9.04 6.60 -10.04
N ARG A 115 9.18 7.91 -10.28
CA ARG A 115 9.25 8.96 -9.24
C ARG A 115 10.37 8.69 -8.22
N GLY A 116 11.49 8.16 -8.71
CA GLY A 116 12.70 7.89 -7.92
C GLY A 116 12.89 6.44 -7.50
N GLU A 117 11.97 5.53 -7.83
CA GLU A 117 12.09 4.11 -7.43
C GLU A 117 12.87 3.22 -8.41
N ALA A 118 13.27 3.74 -9.57
CA ALA A 118 13.95 2.95 -10.61
C ALA A 118 15.21 2.21 -10.12
N SER A 119 16.01 2.81 -9.23
CA SER A 119 17.23 2.16 -8.70
C SER A 119 16.91 0.94 -7.84
N THR A 120 15.87 1.01 -7.01
CA THR A 120 15.36 -0.11 -6.22
C THR A 120 14.83 -1.22 -7.11
N VAL A 121 14.02 -0.87 -8.13
CA VAL A 121 13.50 -1.86 -9.08
C VAL A 121 14.64 -2.56 -9.83
N VAL A 122 15.65 -1.82 -10.29
CA VAL A 122 16.85 -2.40 -10.93
C VAL A 122 17.56 -3.38 -9.99
N ALA A 123 17.74 -3.02 -8.71
CA ALA A 123 18.40 -3.90 -7.74
C ALA A 123 17.61 -5.20 -7.51
N LEU A 124 16.29 -5.12 -7.44
CA LEU A 124 15.40 -6.28 -7.30
C LEU A 124 15.40 -7.17 -8.54
N LEU A 125 15.35 -6.59 -9.74
CA LEU A 125 15.44 -7.32 -11.01
C LEU A 125 16.76 -8.08 -11.12
N ASN A 126 17.88 -7.43 -10.76
CA ASN A 126 19.20 -8.06 -10.73
C ASN A 126 19.31 -9.16 -9.68
N ALA A 127 18.48 -9.14 -8.64
CA ALA A 127 18.36 -10.22 -7.66
C ALA A 127 17.43 -11.36 -8.12
N GLY A 128 16.81 -11.26 -9.30
CA GLY A 128 15.98 -12.30 -9.90
C GLY A 128 14.50 -12.26 -9.52
N TYR A 129 14.00 -11.12 -9.04
CA TYR A 129 12.58 -10.95 -8.70
C TYR A 129 11.79 -10.37 -9.85
N VAL A 130 10.56 -10.85 -10.03
CA VAL A 130 9.51 -10.05 -10.67
C VAL A 130 9.16 -8.93 -9.70
N VAL A 131 9.08 -7.70 -10.19
CA VAL A 131 8.81 -6.53 -9.35
C VAL A 131 7.50 -5.92 -9.79
N THR A 132 6.56 -5.77 -8.85
CA THR A 132 5.34 -4.98 -9.06
C THR A 132 5.41 -3.71 -8.22
N VAL A 133 5.11 -2.56 -8.83
CA VAL A 133 5.01 -1.27 -8.15
C VAL A 133 3.57 -0.79 -8.34
N PRO A 134 2.68 -1.00 -7.35
CA PRO A 134 1.34 -0.42 -7.39
C PRO A 134 1.45 1.10 -7.27
N ASP A 135 0.63 1.84 -8.01
CA ASP A 135 0.56 3.29 -7.85
C ASP A 135 -0.22 3.71 -6.59
N TYR A 136 -0.93 2.78 -5.95
CA TYR A 136 -2.01 3.02 -4.98
C TYR A 136 -3.28 3.60 -5.59
N GLN A 137 -4.41 3.29 -4.96
CA GLN A 137 -5.72 3.79 -5.36
C GLN A 137 -5.70 5.32 -5.53
N GLY A 138 -6.42 5.82 -6.55
CA GLY A 138 -6.54 7.24 -6.86
C GLY A 138 -5.31 7.90 -7.48
N LEU A 139 -4.18 7.18 -7.52
CA LEU A 139 -3.03 7.58 -8.32
C LEU A 139 -3.11 6.87 -9.68
N GLY A 140 -2.67 7.58 -10.72
CA GLY A 140 -2.72 7.11 -12.09
C GLY A 140 -4.09 7.30 -12.74
N GLN A 141 -4.29 6.64 -13.87
CA GLN A 141 -5.53 6.74 -14.65
C GLN A 141 -5.98 5.32 -15.02
N PRO A 142 -6.81 4.67 -14.19
CA PRO A 142 -7.28 3.33 -14.48
C PRO A 142 -8.14 3.31 -15.75
N ALA A 143 -8.08 2.20 -16.51
CA ALA A 143 -8.90 2.03 -17.71
C ALA A 143 -10.42 2.03 -17.42
N LYS A 144 -10.81 1.79 -16.17
CA LYS A 144 -12.17 1.89 -15.63
C LYS A 144 -12.12 2.77 -14.38
N PRO A 145 -12.46 4.07 -14.46
CA PRO A 145 -12.54 4.95 -13.30
C PRO A 145 -13.68 4.53 -12.37
N ASP A 146 -13.48 4.69 -11.07
CA ASP A 146 -14.48 4.41 -10.05
C ASP A 146 -15.22 5.67 -9.60
N ASP A 147 -16.40 5.49 -9.01
CA ASP A 147 -17.14 6.57 -8.36
C ASP A 147 -16.37 7.16 -7.15
N TYR A 148 -15.42 6.38 -6.59
CA TYR A 148 -14.55 6.74 -5.46
C TYR A 148 -13.07 6.74 -5.86
N ASP A 149 -12.73 7.47 -6.93
CA ASP A 149 -11.37 7.57 -7.46
C ASP A 149 -10.60 8.74 -6.83
N PHE A 150 -10.11 8.53 -5.61
CA PHE A 150 -9.22 9.43 -4.89
C PHE A 150 -8.14 8.63 -4.17
N HIS A 151 -7.02 9.27 -3.83
CA HIS A 151 -5.94 8.62 -3.11
C HIS A 151 -6.16 8.71 -1.60
N PRO A 152 -6.51 7.62 -0.90
CA PRO A 152 -6.67 7.61 0.55
C PRO A 152 -5.28 7.60 1.21
N TYR A 153 -4.56 8.72 1.08
CA TYR A 153 -3.20 8.87 1.59
C TYR A 153 -3.10 8.44 3.06
N LEU A 154 -2.20 7.48 3.33
CA LEU A 154 -1.99 6.84 4.64
C LEU A 154 -3.19 6.05 5.19
N ASP A 155 -4.17 5.66 4.38
CA ASP A 155 -5.06 4.56 4.77
C ASP A 155 -4.31 3.24 4.62
N SER A 156 -3.81 2.73 5.74
CA SER A 156 -2.96 1.53 5.78
C SER A 156 -3.65 0.30 5.22
N THR A 157 -4.97 0.17 5.43
CA THR A 157 -5.76 -0.97 4.92
C THR A 157 -5.82 -0.96 3.39
N THR A 158 -6.19 0.17 2.78
CA THR A 158 -6.22 0.32 1.32
C THR A 158 -4.84 0.07 0.70
N ALA A 159 -3.80 0.69 1.26
CA ALA A 159 -2.44 0.51 0.73
C ALA A 159 -1.98 -0.95 0.80
N GLY A 160 -2.31 -1.66 1.89
CA GLY A 160 -2.05 -3.09 2.03
C GLY A 160 -2.81 -3.95 1.01
N TYR A 161 -4.09 -3.68 0.77
CA TYR A 161 -4.87 -4.36 -0.28
C TYR A 161 -4.28 -4.15 -1.66
N ASN A 162 -3.92 -2.90 -2.01
CA ASN A 162 -3.33 -2.58 -3.30
C ASN A 162 -2.02 -3.35 -3.52
N MET A 163 -1.18 -3.46 -2.48
CA MET A 163 0.06 -4.25 -2.54
C MET A 163 -0.21 -5.74 -2.80
N ILE A 164 -1.13 -6.35 -2.04
CA ILE A 164 -1.48 -7.78 -2.17
C ILE A 164 -2.08 -8.07 -3.56
N ASP A 165 -3.00 -7.21 -4.01
CA ASP A 165 -3.69 -7.39 -5.29
C ASP A 165 -2.78 -7.13 -6.49
N ALA A 166 -1.81 -6.23 -6.36
CA ALA A 166 -0.78 -6.04 -7.38
C ALA A 166 0.09 -7.30 -7.56
N VAL A 167 0.31 -8.08 -6.51
CA VAL A 167 0.99 -9.39 -6.61
C VAL A 167 0.12 -10.40 -7.34
N ARG A 168 -1.17 -10.48 -7.01
CA ARG A 168 -2.14 -11.33 -7.73
C ARG A 168 -2.16 -11.00 -9.21
N ALA A 169 -2.28 -9.71 -9.55
CA ALA A 169 -2.26 -9.22 -10.91
C ALA A 169 -0.95 -9.61 -11.64
N ALA A 170 0.20 -9.33 -11.03
CA ALA A 170 1.50 -9.69 -11.60
C ALA A 170 1.64 -11.19 -11.90
N ARG A 171 1.08 -12.07 -11.05
CA ARG A 171 1.08 -13.53 -11.27
C ARG A 171 0.28 -13.97 -12.50
N THR A 172 -0.75 -13.21 -12.87
CA THR A 172 -1.54 -13.50 -14.08
C THR A 172 -0.91 -12.91 -15.34
N MET A 173 -0.13 -11.84 -15.22
CA MET A 173 0.51 -11.13 -16.33
C MET A 173 1.84 -11.73 -16.77
N VAL A 174 2.52 -12.43 -15.87
CA VAL A 174 3.88 -12.94 -16.06
C VAL A 174 3.86 -14.47 -15.98
N ASP A 175 4.28 -15.11 -17.07
CA ASP A 175 4.43 -16.55 -17.08
C ASP A 175 5.45 -17.00 -16.04
N ARG A 176 5.20 -18.16 -15.41
CA ARG A 176 6.14 -18.82 -14.49
C ARG A 176 6.51 -17.96 -13.26
N THR A 177 5.56 -17.32 -12.60
CA THR A 177 5.74 -16.75 -11.26
C THR A 177 5.45 -17.76 -10.15
N SER A 178 6.18 -17.65 -9.04
CA SER A 178 5.90 -18.38 -7.80
C SER A 178 4.68 -17.79 -7.06
N THR A 179 4.15 -18.50 -6.06
CA THR A 179 3.24 -17.92 -5.06
C THR A 179 4.00 -17.23 -3.92
N SER A 180 5.31 -17.49 -3.83
CA SER A 180 6.19 -16.86 -2.85
C SER A 180 6.46 -15.41 -3.22
N TRP A 181 6.19 -14.51 -2.28
CA TRP A 181 6.40 -13.08 -2.50
C TRP A 181 6.87 -12.37 -1.22
N ALA A 182 7.40 -11.16 -1.38
CA ALA A 182 7.72 -10.27 -0.28
C ALA A 182 7.23 -8.85 -0.56
N ALA A 183 6.95 -8.10 0.50
CA ALA A 183 6.69 -6.67 0.43
C ALA A 183 7.95 -5.90 0.85
N LEU A 184 8.30 -4.87 0.08
CA LEU A 184 9.36 -3.92 0.41
C LEU A 184 8.80 -2.52 0.21
N GLY A 185 9.10 -1.59 1.10
CA GLY A 185 8.77 -0.19 0.82
C GLY A 185 9.38 0.77 1.81
N ALA A 186 9.35 2.05 1.46
CA ALA A 186 9.81 3.13 2.32
C ALA A 186 8.74 4.20 2.54
N ARG A 187 8.73 4.83 3.72
CA ARG A 187 7.79 5.90 4.08
C ARG A 187 6.35 5.41 4.06
N GLU A 188 5.52 5.94 3.19
CA GLU A 188 4.18 5.41 2.90
C GLU A 188 4.22 3.97 2.39
N GLY A 189 5.12 3.64 1.46
CA GLY A 189 5.33 2.25 1.06
C GLY A 189 5.85 1.35 2.17
N GLY A 190 6.54 1.91 3.17
CA GLY A 190 6.91 1.17 4.37
C GLY A 190 5.71 0.86 5.26
N GLN A 191 4.75 1.79 5.34
CA GLN A 191 3.45 1.54 5.97
C GLN A 191 2.65 0.50 5.18
N ALA A 192 2.59 0.60 3.85
CA ALA A 192 1.88 -0.34 2.98
C ALA A 192 2.46 -1.76 3.08
N ALA A 193 3.78 -1.91 3.11
CA ALA A 193 4.46 -3.20 3.29
C ALA A 193 4.17 -3.83 4.65
N TRP A 194 4.14 -3.02 5.72
CA TRP A 194 3.74 -3.50 7.05
C TRP A 194 2.26 -3.91 7.05
N ALA A 195 1.36 -3.06 6.57
CA ALA A 195 -0.08 -3.35 6.54
C ALA A 195 -0.41 -4.61 5.74
N ALA A 196 0.25 -4.83 4.60
CA ALA A 196 0.10 -6.06 3.81
C ALA A 196 0.42 -7.32 4.65
N ASN A 197 1.35 -7.24 5.60
CA ASN A 197 1.69 -8.34 6.50
C ASN A 197 0.62 -8.58 7.58
N GLU A 198 -0.01 -7.53 8.11
CA GLU A 198 -1.15 -7.67 9.04
C GLU A 198 -2.40 -8.23 8.34
N LEU A 199 -2.55 -7.94 7.05
CA LEU A 199 -3.74 -8.31 6.26
C LEU A 199 -3.63 -9.68 5.59
N ILE A 200 -2.43 -10.26 5.46
CA ILE A 200 -2.23 -11.47 4.64
C ILE A 200 -3.08 -12.65 5.10
N ASP A 201 -3.25 -12.84 6.41
CA ASP A 201 -3.96 -14.00 6.97
C ASP A 201 -5.45 -14.01 6.61
N ASN A 202 -6.06 -12.83 6.44
CA ASN A 202 -7.50 -12.70 6.16
C ASN A 202 -7.79 -12.35 4.71
N TYR A 203 -6.94 -11.56 4.07
CA TYR A 203 -7.17 -11.05 2.73
C TYR A 203 -6.34 -11.75 1.67
N GLY A 204 -5.08 -12.10 1.95
CA GLY A 204 -4.10 -12.60 0.98
C GLY A 204 -3.71 -14.07 1.11
N TYR A 205 -4.59 -14.89 1.69
CA TYR A 205 -4.32 -16.29 2.08
C TYR A 205 -3.98 -17.25 0.93
N ASP A 206 -4.27 -16.86 -0.32
CA ASP A 206 -3.91 -17.57 -1.55
C ASP A 206 -2.45 -17.34 -1.98
N LEU A 207 -1.77 -16.37 -1.36
CA LEU A 207 -0.37 -16.06 -1.60
C LEU A 207 0.51 -16.48 -0.42
N ASN A 208 1.77 -16.82 -0.71
CA ASN A 208 2.74 -17.17 0.31
C ASN A 208 3.64 -15.97 0.60
N LEU A 209 3.23 -15.11 1.55
CA LEU A 209 4.06 -13.99 1.98
C LEU A 209 5.25 -14.50 2.80
N ILE A 210 6.45 -14.34 2.26
CA ILE A 210 7.70 -14.82 2.85
C ILE A 210 8.22 -13.85 3.92
N ALA A 211 8.16 -12.55 3.65
CA ALA A 211 8.64 -11.52 4.55
C ALA A 211 8.21 -10.11 4.11
N THR A 212 8.28 -9.16 5.03
CA THR A 212 8.15 -7.73 4.72
C THR A 212 9.33 -6.92 5.23
N ALA A 213 9.70 -5.89 4.48
CA ALA A 213 10.71 -4.92 4.88
C ALA A 213 10.15 -3.50 4.79
N SER A 214 10.08 -2.82 5.94
CA SER A 214 9.43 -1.53 6.12
C SER A 214 10.47 -0.49 6.54
N LEU A 215 10.82 0.40 5.61
CA LEU A 215 11.90 1.36 5.79
C LEU A 215 11.37 2.77 6.07
N ALA A 216 11.88 3.42 7.12
CA ALA A 216 11.35 4.67 7.66
C ALA A 216 9.81 4.74 7.59
N PRO A 217 9.09 3.70 8.07
CA PRO A 217 7.68 3.55 7.79
C PRO A 217 6.88 4.68 8.46
N MET A 218 5.86 5.18 7.77
CA MET A 218 4.89 6.12 8.35
C MET A 218 3.87 5.37 9.23
N ALA A 219 4.38 4.59 10.19
CA ALA A 219 3.61 3.66 11.01
C ALA A 219 2.87 4.34 12.17
N ASN A 220 3.37 5.46 12.72
CA ASN A 220 2.69 6.16 13.80
C ASN A 220 2.77 7.68 13.61
N LEU A 221 1.60 8.29 13.37
CA LEU A 221 1.41 9.70 13.02
C LEU A 221 0.71 10.48 14.15
N ASP A 222 0.55 9.89 15.35
CA ASP A 222 -0.23 10.48 16.45
C ASP A 222 0.20 11.90 16.83
N GLY A 223 1.50 12.18 16.70
CA GLY A 223 2.07 13.50 17.02
C GLY A 223 1.64 14.62 16.09
N LEU A 224 1.12 14.33 14.88
CA LEU A 224 0.81 15.37 13.90
C LEU A 224 -0.36 16.27 14.33
N ALA A 225 -1.44 15.70 14.89
CA ALA A 225 -2.58 16.48 15.36
C ALA A 225 -2.17 17.46 16.47
N ASP A 226 -1.36 16.98 17.39
CA ASP A 226 -0.92 17.74 18.56
C ASP A 226 0.09 18.82 18.18
N ALA A 227 1.01 18.50 17.26
CA ALA A 227 1.92 19.49 16.68
C ALA A 227 1.17 20.56 15.89
N ALA A 228 0.11 20.20 15.15
CA ALA A 228 -0.74 21.15 14.45
C ALA A 228 -1.46 22.10 15.43
N MET A 229 -2.07 21.55 16.50
CA MET A 229 -2.69 22.34 17.55
C MET A 229 -1.70 23.29 18.24
N ALA A 230 -0.51 22.78 18.59
CA ALA A 230 0.54 23.54 19.24
C ALA A 230 1.23 24.56 18.31
N GLY A 231 1.01 24.48 17.00
CA GLY A 231 1.68 25.33 16.01
C GLY A 231 3.15 25.00 15.81
N THR A 232 3.56 23.75 16.03
CA THR A 232 4.95 23.30 16.03
C THR A 232 5.30 22.38 14.86
N LEU A 233 4.40 22.20 13.88
CA LEU A 233 4.70 21.46 12.65
C LEU A 233 5.91 22.08 11.93
N ASN A 234 6.93 21.27 11.65
CA ASN A 234 7.98 21.65 10.71
C ASN A 234 7.47 21.57 9.26
N THR A 235 8.27 22.05 8.29
CA THR A 235 7.87 22.11 6.88
C THR A 235 7.45 20.75 6.32
N ASP A 236 8.20 19.68 6.59
CA ASP A 236 7.89 18.35 6.06
C ASP A 236 6.62 17.77 6.69
N GLN A 237 6.41 18.02 7.99
CA GLN A 237 5.18 17.67 8.68
C GLN A 237 3.98 18.43 8.15
N LYS A 238 4.11 19.72 7.81
CA LYS A 238 3.03 20.48 7.16
C LYS A 238 2.61 19.83 5.84
N LEU A 239 3.57 19.40 5.02
CA LEU A 239 3.30 18.76 3.74
C LEU A 239 2.59 17.41 3.89
N ALA A 240 3.05 16.57 4.83
CA ALA A 240 2.38 15.30 5.13
C ALA A 240 0.97 15.52 5.72
N TYR A 241 0.83 16.51 6.59
CA TYR A 241 -0.43 16.87 7.22
C TYR A 241 -1.47 17.38 6.21
N VAL A 242 -1.06 18.26 5.28
CA VAL A 242 -1.95 18.77 4.21
C VAL A 242 -2.44 17.62 3.31
N ALA A 243 -1.55 16.72 2.90
CA ALA A 243 -1.92 15.54 2.13
C ALA A 243 -2.93 14.64 2.88
N TYR A 244 -2.71 14.44 4.19
CA TYR A 244 -3.61 13.65 5.02
C TYR A 244 -4.98 14.29 5.19
N LEU A 245 -5.04 15.60 5.43
CA LEU A 245 -6.30 16.34 5.53
C LEU A 245 -7.10 16.30 4.21
N ALA A 246 -6.42 16.41 3.07
CA ALA A 246 -7.06 16.28 1.75
C ALA A 246 -7.68 14.89 1.58
N ALA A 247 -6.90 13.84 1.88
CA ALA A 247 -7.39 12.47 1.83
C ALA A 247 -8.58 12.24 2.77
N LEU A 248 -8.56 12.77 4.01
CA LEU A 248 -9.71 12.65 4.93
C LEU A 248 -10.98 13.32 4.37
N LYS A 249 -10.85 14.46 3.67
CA LYS A 249 -12.01 15.11 3.05
C LYS A 249 -12.62 14.23 1.96
N ASP A 250 -11.82 13.52 1.19
CA ASP A 250 -12.33 12.64 0.13
C ASP A 250 -12.87 11.32 0.70
N GLN A 251 -12.21 10.74 1.71
CA GLN A 251 -12.63 9.53 2.41
C GLN A 251 -13.97 9.72 3.16
N TYR A 252 -14.14 10.87 3.80
CA TYR A 252 -15.24 11.15 4.71
C TYR A 252 -15.97 12.44 4.28
N TYR A 253 -16.34 12.52 3.00
CA TYR A 253 -16.88 13.73 2.37
C TYR A 253 -17.99 14.46 3.15
N TYR A 254 -18.91 13.71 3.78
CA TYR A 254 -20.01 14.27 4.56
C TYR A 254 -19.69 14.49 6.04
N ASP A 255 -18.66 13.81 6.58
CA ASP A 255 -18.38 13.77 8.02
C ASP A 255 -17.13 14.55 8.43
N PHE A 256 -16.27 14.94 7.46
CA PHE A 256 -15.03 15.67 7.69
C PHE A 256 -15.06 17.05 7.04
N GLU A 257 -15.12 18.10 7.87
CA GLU A 257 -15.02 19.48 7.39
C GLU A 257 -13.59 19.99 7.36
N LEU A 258 -13.05 20.02 6.14
CA LEU A 258 -11.67 20.37 5.86
C LEU A 258 -11.29 21.77 6.39
N ASP A 259 -12.21 22.72 6.32
CA ASP A 259 -11.97 24.10 6.75
C ASP A 259 -11.95 24.26 8.29
N ASP A 260 -12.26 23.22 9.06
CA ASP A 260 -11.90 23.17 10.48
C ASP A 260 -10.38 23.04 10.70
N TYR A 261 -9.63 22.62 9.68
CA TYR A 261 -8.20 22.28 9.78
C TYR A 261 -7.29 23.10 8.87
N ARG A 262 -7.86 23.86 7.93
CA ARG A 262 -7.10 24.78 7.05
C ARG A 262 -7.75 26.16 7.00
N ARG A 263 -6.93 27.19 6.83
CA ARG A 263 -7.35 28.58 6.61
C ARG A 263 -6.22 29.38 5.97
N GLY A 264 -6.52 30.63 5.59
CA GLY A 264 -5.52 31.58 5.12
C GLY A 264 -4.67 31.03 3.98
N ALA A 265 -3.34 31.12 4.12
CA ALA A 265 -2.40 30.74 3.07
C ALA A 265 -2.47 29.24 2.72
N ALA A 266 -2.86 28.37 3.67
CA ALA A 266 -3.03 26.95 3.39
C ALA A 266 -4.20 26.72 2.45
N GLN A 267 -5.34 27.37 2.71
CA GLN A 267 -6.53 27.28 1.86
C GLN A 267 -6.31 27.91 0.49
N GLU A 268 -5.64 29.07 0.43
CA GLU A 268 -5.36 29.79 -0.83
C GLU A 268 -4.39 29.04 -1.76
N ASN A 269 -3.48 28.23 -1.21
CA ASN A 269 -2.44 27.52 -1.97
C ASN A 269 -2.61 25.99 -1.92
N TRP A 270 -3.82 25.50 -1.65
CA TRP A 270 -4.08 24.08 -1.37
C TRP A 270 -3.58 23.15 -2.49
N ASP A 271 -3.89 23.46 -3.74
CA ASP A 271 -3.48 22.64 -4.89
C ASP A 271 -1.95 22.61 -5.07
N VAL A 272 -1.27 23.73 -4.80
CA VAL A 272 0.20 23.81 -4.83
C VAL A 272 0.82 22.95 -3.74
N LEU A 273 0.20 22.91 -2.55
CA LEU A 273 0.66 22.10 -1.42
C LEU A 273 0.47 20.60 -1.66
N LEU A 274 -0.48 20.21 -2.51
CA LEU A 274 -0.78 18.81 -2.87
C LEU A 274 -0.07 18.30 -4.13
N SER A 275 0.43 19.21 -4.97
CA SER A 275 1.12 18.91 -6.23
C SER A 275 2.37 18.04 -6.08
N CYS A 276 2.67 17.26 -7.12
CA CYS A 276 3.91 16.49 -7.29
C CYS A 276 4.79 16.96 -8.46
N ASN A 277 4.45 18.09 -9.08
CA ASN A 277 5.13 18.57 -10.28
C ASN A 277 6.27 19.55 -9.98
N ASP A 278 6.18 20.31 -8.89
CA ASP A 278 7.23 21.25 -8.46
C ASP A 278 7.48 21.16 -6.95
N ALA A 279 8.44 20.33 -6.56
CA ALA A 279 8.80 20.13 -5.17
C ALA A 279 9.34 21.42 -4.51
N ALA A 280 10.07 22.25 -5.25
CA ALA A 280 10.65 23.49 -4.71
C ALA A 280 9.54 24.51 -4.41
N GLN A 281 8.59 24.67 -5.33
CA GLN A 281 7.43 25.53 -5.12
C GLN A 281 6.57 25.02 -3.96
N ARG A 282 6.32 23.72 -3.89
CA ARG A 282 5.57 23.08 -2.80
C ARG A 282 6.22 23.33 -1.44
N ILE A 283 7.53 23.08 -1.31
CA ILE A 283 8.30 23.35 -0.08
C ILE A 283 8.24 24.83 0.28
N SER A 284 8.50 25.73 -0.68
CA SER A 284 8.48 27.17 -0.42
C SER A 284 7.10 27.70 0.00
N SER A 285 6.03 27.03 -0.42
CA SER A 285 4.66 27.36 -0.03
C SER A 285 4.37 26.89 1.39
N ALA A 286 4.81 25.68 1.76
CA ALA A 286 4.70 25.17 3.13
C ALA A 286 5.53 25.97 4.15
N GLU A 287 6.70 26.49 3.77
CA GLU A 287 7.51 27.37 4.60
C GLU A 287 6.82 28.70 4.92
N LYS A 288 5.98 29.20 4.02
CA LYS A 288 5.22 30.45 4.20
C LYS A 288 3.98 30.29 5.07
N LEU A 289 3.51 29.07 5.32
CA LEU A 289 2.34 28.83 6.16
C LEU A 289 2.65 29.21 7.61
N SER A 290 1.77 30.03 8.18
CA SER A 290 1.76 30.29 9.62
C SER A 290 1.28 29.06 10.39
N ALA A 291 1.55 29.04 11.69
CA ALA A 291 1.02 28.00 12.58
C ALA A 291 -0.52 27.97 12.58
N ASP A 292 -1.16 29.13 12.40
CA ASP A 292 -2.61 29.28 12.47
C ASP A 292 -3.30 28.75 11.22
N ASP A 293 -2.61 28.73 10.06
CA ASP A 293 -3.16 28.26 8.79
C ASP A 293 -3.55 26.76 8.81
N LEU A 294 -2.93 25.96 9.68
CA LEU A 294 -3.15 24.51 9.80
C LEU A 294 -3.63 24.07 11.20
N ARG A 295 -3.90 25.02 12.09
CA ARG A 295 -4.35 24.69 13.45
C ARG A 295 -5.79 24.17 13.41
N PRO A 296 -6.10 23.03 14.05
CA PRO A 296 -7.49 22.61 14.24
C PRO A 296 -8.32 23.72 14.91
N ALA A 297 -9.56 23.91 14.46
CA ALA A 297 -10.42 25.03 14.88
C ALA A 297 -10.70 25.06 16.39
N GLY A 298 -10.61 23.91 17.06
CA GLY A 298 -10.76 23.80 18.50
C GLY A 298 -10.61 22.37 19.03
N PRO A 299 -10.95 22.13 20.31
CA PRO A 299 -10.78 20.83 20.96
C PRO A 299 -11.53 19.68 20.29
N GLU A 300 -12.74 19.92 19.76
CA GLU A 300 -13.51 18.88 19.07
C GLU A 300 -12.86 18.49 17.73
N ALA A 301 -12.43 19.47 16.92
CA ALA A 301 -11.71 19.20 15.68
C ALA A 301 -10.41 18.40 15.95
N LEU A 302 -9.66 18.77 16.99
CA LEU A 302 -8.48 18.03 17.42
C LEU A 302 -8.80 16.57 17.81
N LYS A 303 -9.87 16.37 18.59
CA LYS A 303 -10.31 15.04 19.01
C LYS A 303 -10.71 14.17 17.81
N THR A 304 -11.48 14.73 16.87
CA THR A 304 -11.86 14.06 15.63
C THR A 304 -10.64 13.63 14.83
N LEU A 305 -9.67 14.54 14.65
CA LEU A 305 -8.46 14.26 13.89
C LEU A 305 -7.56 13.20 14.53
N ARG A 306 -7.42 13.22 15.87
CA ARG A 306 -6.74 12.14 16.60
C ARG A 306 -7.40 10.78 16.35
N GLY A 307 -8.73 10.74 16.30
CA GLY A 307 -9.48 9.52 15.99
C GLY A 307 -9.17 8.96 14.60
N TYR A 308 -9.06 9.82 13.59
CA TYR A 308 -8.66 9.39 12.24
C TYR A 308 -7.21 8.91 12.20
N LEU A 309 -6.27 9.63 12.81
CA LEU A 309 -4.86 9.21 12.89
C LEU A 309 -4.71 7.86 13.58
N GLN A 310 -5.48 7.59 14.63
CA GLN A 310 -5.47 6.30 15.31
C GLN A 310 -5.91 5.14 14.41
N LYS A 311 -6.87 5.37 13.49
CA LYS A 311 -7.30 4.35 12.51
C LYS A 311 -6.25 4.09 11.43
N THR A 312 -5.46 5.12 11.10
CA THR A 312 -4.39 5.07 10.10
C THR A 312 -3.13 4.37 10.62
N ASN A 313 -2.78 4.58 11.90
CA ASN A 313 -1.53 4.08 12.46
C ASN A 313 -1.42 2.56 12.44
N LEU A 314 -0.20 2.05 12.53
CA LEU A 314 0.13 0.65 12.70
C LEU A 314 0.85 0.47 14.05
N PRO A 315 0.73 -0.72 14.68
CA PRO A 315 -0.03 -1.88 14.19
C PRO A 315 -1.55 -1.76 14.42
N GLN A 316 -2.35 -2.36 13.53
CA GLN A 316 -3.80 -2.58 13.71
C GLN A 316 -4.11 -4.04 14.08
N GLY A 317 -3.20 -4.97 13.77
CA GLY A 317 -3.27 -6.38 14.14
C GLY A 317 -1.87 -7.03 14.13
N PRO A 318 -1.78 -8.32 14.51
CA PRO A 318 -0.52 -9.05 14.44
C PRO A 318 -0.11 -9.30 12.99
N THR A 319 1.20 -9.33 12.73
CA THR A 319 1.75 -9.73 11.43
C THR A 319 1.90 -11.26 11.34
N LYS A 320 1.93 -11.79 10.11
CA LYS A 320 2.08 -13.23 9.87
C LYS A 320 3.51 -13.65 9.54
N ALA A 321 4.16 -12.90 8.66
CA ALA A 321 5.49 -13.18 8.16
C ALA A 321 6.55 -12.38 8.94
N PRO A 322 7.81 -12.82 8.98
CA PRO A 322 8.89 -12.03 9.56
C PRO A 322 8.98 -10.63 8.95
N MET A 323 9.21 -9.63 9.79
CA MET A 323 9.31 -8.23 9.36
C MET A 323 10.69 -7.65 9.69
N TYR A 324 11.24 -6.86 8.77
CA TYR A 324 12.44 -6.05 9.01
C TYR A 324 12.08 -4.57 9.00
N VAL A 325 12.37 -3.86 10.08
CA VAL A 325 12.11 -2.42 10.19
C VAL A 325 13.43 -1.67 10.32
N ILE A 326 13.70 -0.78 9.36
CA ILE A 326 14.81 0.18 9.45
C ILE A 326 14.22 1.56 9.69
N TYR A 327 14.68 2.30 10.70
CA TYR A 327 14.18 3.66 10.96
C TYR A 327 15.29 4.64 11.33
N ALA A 328 15.06 5.92 11.05
CA ALA A 328 16.03 7.00 11.15
C ALA A 328 15.83 7.84 12.42
N GLY A 329 16.94 8.27 13.05
CA GLY A 329 16.90 9.17 14.20
C GLY A 329 16.61 10.63 13.86
N LYS A 330 16.89 11.05 12.62
CA LYS A 330 16.64 12.41 12.11
C LYS A 330 15.51 12.44 11.07
N ASP A 331 14.53 11.55 11.19
CA ASP A 331 13.32 11.63 10.35
C ASP A 331 12.52 12.88 10.73
N SER A 332 12.32 13.76 9.74
CA SER A 332 11.66 15.05 9.92
C SER A 332 10.14 14.96 9.99
N VAL A 333 9.54 13.86 9.56
CA VAL A 333 8.08 13.68 9.56
C VAL A 333 7.64 12.79 10.72
N ILE A 334 8.30 11.64 10.88
CA ILE A 334 8.00 10.63 11.89
C ILE A 334 9.14 10.57 12.89
N PRO A 335 9.05 11.24 14.06
CA PRO A 335 10.09 11.15 15.08
C PRO A 335 10.37 9.70 15.46
N ALA A 336 11.63 9.38 15.75
CA ALA A 336 12.05 8.02 16.13
C ALA A 336 11.17 7.40 17.23
N ALA A 337 10.84 8.20 18.25
CA ALA A 337 9.97 7.80 19.35
C ALA A 337 8.56 7.35 18.89
N SER A 338 8.05 7.87 17.77
CA SER A 338 6.77 7.42 17.20
C SER A 338 6.91 6.03 16.58
N THR A 339 7.96 5.79 15.79
CA THR A 339 8.24 4.45 15.25
C THR A 339 8.52 3.44 16.36
N GLU A 340 9.21 3.85 17.43
CA GLU A 340 9.48 3.01 18.59
C GLU A 340 8.20 2.58 19.32
N ARG A 341 7.19 3.46 19.40
CA ARG A 341 5.86 3.08 19.93
C ARG A 341 5.20 2.01 19.06
N ALA A 342 5.17 2.19 17.75
CA ALA A 342 4.60 1.19 16.82
C ALA A 342 5.31 -0.17 16.95
N LEU A 343 6.65 -0.17 16.95
CA LEU A 343 7.46 -1.37 17.14
C LEU A 343 7.17 -2.04 18.49
N ALA A 344 7.12 -1.27 19.58
CA ALA A 344 6.85 -1.81 20.91
C ALA A 344 5.44 -2.38 21.04
N GLU A 345 4.47 -1.87 20.29
CA GLU A 345 3.10 -2.41 20.25
C GLU A 345 3.02 -3.69 19.42
N ALA A 346 3.65 -3.72 18.25
CA ALA A 346 3.67 -4.92 17.41
C ALA A 346 4.40 -6.09 18.08
N CYS A 347 5.54 -5.81 18.71
CA CYS A 347 6.24 -6.79 19.53
C CYS A 347 5.38 -7.37 20.68
N LYS A 348 4.46 -6.57 21.25
CA LYS A 348 3.51 -7.06 22.28
C LYS A 348 2.38 -7.90 21.69
N MET A 349 2.08 -7.74 20.40
CA MET A 349 1.13 -8.59 19.68
C MET A 349 1.71 -9.95 19.30
N GLY A 350 3.03 -10.14 19.46
CA GLY A 350 3.73 -11.40 19.19
C GLY A 350 4.44 -11.43 17.84
N ASP A 351 4.58 -10.28 17.20
CA ASP A 351 5.26 -10.15 15.90
C ASP A 351 6.75 -10.48 16.01
N GLY A 352 7.28 -11.14 14.97
CA GLY A 352 8.70 -11.41 14.83
C GLY A 352 9.37 -10.30 14.00
N ILE A 353 10.08 -9.40 14.68
CA ILE A 353 10.63 -8.19 14.04
C ILE A 353 12.13 -8.12 14.24
N GLN A 354 12.88 -8.01 13.14
CA GLN A 354 14.26 -7.56 13.18
C GLN A 354 14.27 -6.02 13.06
N ILE A 355 15.03 -5.33 13.92
CA ILE A 355 14.95 -3.87 14.08
C ILE A 355 16.33 -3.25 13.86
N ALA A 356 16.41 -2.27 12.96
CA ALA A 356 17.62 -1.49 12.74
C ALA A 356 17.36 0.01 12.91
N PHE A 357 17.95 0.59 13.95
CA PHE A 357 17.90 2.02 14.20
C PHE A 357 19.16 2.73 13.67
N TRP A 358 18.97 3.74 12.82
CA TRP A 358 20.04 4.56 12.24
C TRP A 358 19.98 5.97 12.82
N PRO A 359 20.58 6.22 14.01
CA PRO A 359 20.36 7.46 14.78
C PRO A 359 20.78 8.73 14.04
N GLU A 360 21.85 8.66 13.25
CA GLU A 360 22.42 9.84 12.60
C GLU A 360 21.84 10.11 11.20
N SER A 361 21.01 9.20 10.68
CA SER A 361 20.47 9.27 9.33
C SER A 361 19.17 10.07 9.27
N THR A 362 18.93 10.75 8.16
CA THR A 362 17.59 11.24 7.77
C THR A 362 16.81 10.14 7.07
N ARG A 363 15.50 10.35 6.89
CA ARG A 363 14.62 9.40 6.19
C ARG A 363 14.94 9.23 4.70
N GLU A 364 15.63 10.20 4.07
CA GLU A 364 16.16 10.14 2.70
C GLU A 364 17.36 9.21 2.57
N GLN A 365 18.03 8.90 3.69
CA GLN A 365 19.18 8.00 3.68
C GLN A 365 18.76 6.55 3.91
N VAL A 366 17.52 6.30 4.34
CA VAL A 366 16.95 4.97 4.56
C VAL A 366 16.28 4.47 3.28
N GLU A 367 17.10 4.06 2.32
CA GLU A 367 16.65 3.62 0.99
C GLU A 367 16.23 2.14 0.98
N PRO A 368 15.14 1.74 0.30
CA PRO A 368 14.63 0.37 0.25
C PRO A 368 15.67 -0.73 -0.03
N VAL A 369 16.66 -0.42 -0.88
CA VAL A 369 17.75 -1.34 -1.25
C VAL A 369 18.56 -1.83 -0.05
N ALA A 370 18.57 -1.11 1.07
CA ALA A 370 19.24 -1.52 2.30
C ALA A 370 18.71 -2.85 2.87
N ALA A 371 17.44 -3.19 2.61
CA ALA A 371 16.84 -4.44 3.06
C ALA A 371 16.96 -5.59 2.05
N LEU A 372 17.50 -5.36 0.84
CA LEU A 372 17.55 -6.38 -0.21
C LEU A 372 18.29 -7.65 0.22
N GLY A 373 19.43 -7.50 0.89
CA GLY A 373 20.20 -8.64 1.40
C GLY A 373 19.39 -9.47 2.40
N TRP A 374 18.70 -8.79 3.32
CA TRP A 374 17.85 -9.45 4.32
C TRP A 374 16.68 -10.19 3.67
N LEU A 375 15.99 -9.56 2.71
CA LEU A 375 14.90 -10.18 1.93
C LEU A 375 15.38 -11.42 1.15
N ASN A 376 16.55 -11.34 0.52
CA ASN A 376 17.16 -12.47 -0.19
C ASN A 376 17.39 -13.68 0.73
N ASP A 377 17.77 -13.44 1.97
CA ASP A 377 17.94 -14.52 2.95
C ASP A 377 16.59 -15.18 3.27
N ARG A 378 15.50 -14.40 3.35
CA ARG A 378 14.14 -14.92 3.63
C ARG A 378 13.65 -15.80 2.49
N MET A 379 13.86 -15.34 1.26
CA MET A 379 13.52 -16.08 0.04
C MET A 379 14.32 -17.39 -0.10
N LYS A 380 15.46 -17.51 0.59
CA LYS A 380 16.25 -18.75 0.71
C LYS A 380 15.94 -19.56 1.97
N SER A 381 14.84 -19.23 2.65
CA SER A 381 14.40 -19.89 3.89
C SER A 381 15.41 -19.83 5.04
N ILE A 382 16.27 -18.80 5.07
CA ILE A 382 17.13 -18.54 6.22
C ILE A 382 16.26 -17.92 7.33
N PRO A 383 16.28 -18.43 8.58
CA PRO A 383 15.46 -17.92 9.68
C PRO A 383 15.76 -16.47 10.09
N ALA A 384 14.78 -15.74 10.61
CA ALA A 384 14.92 -14.33 11.01
C ALA A 384 15.36 -14.22 12.45
N ALA A 385 16.16 -13.20 12.75
CA ALA A 385 16.29 -12.75 14.12
C ALA A 385 14.96 -12.12 14.55
N ASP A 386 14.69 -12.19 15.85
CA ASP A 386 13.58 -11.51 16.49
C ASP A 386 14.13 -10.64 17.63
N ASP A 387 14.15 -9.33 17.39
CA ASP A 387 14.67 -8.32 18.32
C ASP A 387 13.60 -7.85 19.32
N CYS A 388 12.35 -8.27 19.16
CA CYS A 388 11.22 -7.82 19.99
C CYS A 388 11.41 -8.00 21.51
N PRO A 389 11.95 -9.13 22.01
CA PRO A 389 12.19 -9.29 23.44
C PRO A 389 13.17 -8.25 24.01
N ALA A 390 14.26 -7.96 23.29
CA ALA A 390 15.25 -6.97 23.72
C ALA A 390 14.72 -5.55 23.55
N PHE A 391 14.00 -5.29 22.45
CA PHE A 391 13.45 -3.98 22.14
C PHE A 391 12.40 -3.53 23.17
N THR A 392 11.46 -4.40 23.51
CA THR A 392 10.41 -4.10 24.50
C THR A 392 10.97 -3.91 25.90
N ALA A 393 12.06 -4.60 26.27
CA ALA A 393 12.75 -4.39 27.53
C ALA A 393 13.44 -3.01 27.62
N ALA A 394 13.96 -2.49 26.50
CA ALA A 394 14.60 -1.17 26.43
C ALA A 394 13.60 -0.01 26.33
N HIS A 395 12.34 -0.28 25.94
CA HIS A 395 11.29 0.72 25.77
C HIS A 395 10.06 0.40 26.66
N PRO A 396 10.23 0.40 28.01
CA PRO A 396 9.10 0.24 28.92
C PRO A 396 8.15 1.46 28.78
N ARG A 397 6.83 1.20 28.84
CA ARG A 397 5.80 2.25 28.73
C ARG A 397 5.92 3.32 29.81
#